data_AF-A0A939BDX3-F1
#
_entry.id   AF-A0A939BDX3-F1
#
_cell.length_a   1.000
_cell.length_b   1.000
_cell.length_c   1.000
_cell.angle_alpha   90.00
_cell.angle_beta   90.00
_cell.angle_gamma   90.00
#
_symmetry.space_group_name_H-M   'P 1'
#
loop_
_entity.id
_entity.type
_entity.pdbx_description
1 polymer ?
#
loop_
_entity_poly.entity_id
_entity_poly.type
_entity_poly.pdbx_seq_one_letter_code
_entity_poly.pdbx_strand_id
1 'polypeptide(L)'
;MNEIMLQGDHHNKSECVGYIVTVDGVSVYFAGDTGETEQMSHLEERNLDYAVLPMDFTYTMDVPETIRCAKLIAANHTIPVHMSPGKLFDMDRAKKLAVPGALIVKPGESIRL
;
A
#
# COMPACT_ATOMS: atom_id res chain seq x y z
N MET A 1 10.37 -14.23 4.29
CA MET A 1 10.23 -13.19 5.32
C MET A 1 8.95 -12.45 4.96
N ASN A 2 7.96 -12.41 5.87
CA ASN A 2 6.63 -11.85 5.60
C ASN A 2 6.46 -10.46 6.21
N GLU A 3 7.50 -9.94 6.86
CA GLU A 3 7.56 -8.61 7.43
C GLU A 3 8.45 -7.73 6.56
N ILE A 4 7.99 -6.49 6.31
CA ILE A 4 8.71 -5.45 5.58
C ILE A 4 8.92 -4.28 6.53
N MET A 5 10.16 -3.86 6.74
CA MET A 5 10.47 -2.75 7.64
C MET A 5 9.96 -1.43 7.04
N LEU A 6 9.25 -0.62 7.83
CA LEU A 6 8.70 0.64 7.33
C LEU A 6 9.72 1.77 7.39
N GLN A 7 9.47 2.84 6.65
CA GLN A 7 10.31 4.02 6.57
C GLN A 7 9.45 5.28 6.71
N GLY A 8 9.91 6.29 7.44
CA GLY A 8 9.27 7.61 7.46
C GLY A 8 9.71 8.44 8.66
N ASP A 9 9.58 9.76 8.55
CA ASP A 9 9.97 10.68 9.63
C ASP A 9 9.09 10.52 10.89
N HIS A 10 7.89 9.96 10.70
CA HIS A 10 6.91 9.67 11.75
C HIS A 10 6.88 8.20 12.19
N HIS A 11 7.72 7.34 11.59
CA HIS A 11 7.69 5.89 11.78
C HIS A 11 9.10 5.34 12.00
N ASN A 12 9.37 4.88 13.22
CA ASN A 12 10.66 4.27 13.55
C ASN A 12 10.80 2.92 12.83
N LYS A 13 11.83 2.78 12.00
CA LYS A 13 12.09 1.57 11.20
C LYS A 13 12.20 0.29 12.04
N SER A 14 12.62 0.39 13.31
CA SER A 14 12.74 -0.77 14.20
C SER A 14 11.43 -1.19 14.89
N GLU A 15 10.38 -0.39 14.76
CA GLU A 15 9.13 -0.55 15.53
C GLU A 15 7.90 -0.73 14.62
N CYS A 16 8.05 -0.49 13.32
CA CYS A 16 6.95 -0.53 12.36
C CYS A 16 7.26 -1.52 11.24
N VAL A 17 6.30 -2.40 10.95
CA VAL A 17 6.38 -3.41 9.88
C VAL A 17 5.11 -3.44 9.05
N GLY A 18 5.26 -3.72 7.76
CA GLY A 18 4.22 -4.15 6.84
C GLY A 18 4.21 -5.67 6.75
N TYR A 19 3.09 -6.25 6.33
CA TYR A 19 2.89 -7.70 6.31
C TYR A 19 2.46 -8.20 4.94
N ILE A 20 3.01 -9.33 4.52
CA ILE A 20 2.45 -10.15 3.46
C ILE A 20 1.64 -11.27 4.12
N VAL A 21 0.35 -11.28 3.84
CA VAL A 21 -0.59 -12.30 4.33
C VAL A 21 -1.01 -13.16 3.15
N THR A 22 -0.87 -14.47 3.30
CA THR A 22 -1.32 -15.45 2.29
C THR A 22 -2.40 -16.32 2.88
N VAL A 23 -3.56 -16.35 2.23
CA VAL A 23 -4.73 -17.15 2.62
C VAL A 23 -5.36 -17.75 1.37
N ASP A 24 -5.64 -19.04 1.38
CA ASP A 24 -6.27 -19.76 0.27
C ASP A 24 -5.59 -19.54 -1.11
N GLY A 25 -4.26 -19.34 -1.09
CA GLY A 25 -3.46 -19.08 -2.29
C GLY A 25 -3.43 -17.63 -2.76
N VAL A 26 -4.20 -16.73 -2.13
CA VAL A 26 -4.19 -15.29 -2.42
C VAL A 26 -3.20 -14.57 -1.51
N SER A 27 -2.38 -13.70 -2.09
CA SER A 27 -1.32 -12.96 -1.42
C SER A 27 -1.62 -11.46 -1.35
N VAL A 28 -1.65 -10.91 -0.14
CA VAL A 28 -1.94 -9.49 0.11
C VAL A 28 -0.80 -8.85 0.89
N TYR A 29 -0.19 -7.82 0.33
CA TYR A 29 0.75 -6.97 1.03
C TYR A 29 0.05 -5.77 1.67
N PHE A 30 0.08 -5.69 2.99
CA PHE A 30 -0.31 -4.53 3.77
C PHE A 30 0.93 -3.72 4.14
N ALA A 31 1.12 -2.57 3.49
CA ALA A 31 2.33 -1.78 3.71
C ALA A 31 2.39 -1.09 5.08
N GLY A 32 1.28 -0.97 5.80
CA GLY A 32 1.21 -0.10 6.97
C GLY A 32 1.44 1.37 6.59
N ASP A 33 1.62 2.23 7.59
CA ASP A 33 1.96 3.63 7.37
C ASP A 33 3.47 3.76 7.12
N THR A 34 3.83 4.10 5.89
CA THR A 34 5.22 4.12 5.43
C THR A 34 5.41 5.06 4.24
N GLY A 35 6.66 5.48 4.04
CA GLY A 35 7.27 5.95 2.79
C GLY A 35 7.78 4.78 1.93
N GLU A 36 8.43 5.11 0.82
CA GLU A 36 9.13 4.11 -0.01
C GLU A 36 10.21 3.36 0.80
N THR A 37 10.29 2.04 0.61
CA THR A 37 11.28 1.16 1.28
C THR A 37 12.10 0.42 0.23
N GLU A 38 13.37 0.11 0.54
CA GLU A 38 14.23 -0.66 -0.37
C GLU A 38 13.61 -2.04 -0.70
N GLN A 39 12.96 -2.67 0.28
CA GLN A 39 12.34 -3.98 0.11
C GLN A 39 11.21 -3.99 -0.93
N MET A 40 10.49 -2.87 -1.14
CA MET A 40 9.42 -2.79 -2.14
C MET A 40 9.92 -3.08 -3.55
N SER A 41 11.18 -2.74 -3.87
CA SER A 41 11.79 -3.01 -5.18
C SER A 41 12.02 -4.49 -5.47
N HIS A 42 11.95 -5.34 -4.44
CA HIS A 42 12.11 -6.79 -4.55
C HIS A 42 10.76 -7.54 -4.49
N LEU A 43 9.64 -6.82 -4.36
CA LEU A 43 8.33 -7.44 -4.21
C LEU A 43 7.70 -7.90 -5.53
N GLU A 44 8.14 -7.38 -6.68
CA GLU A 44 7.69 -7.87 -7.99
C GLU A 44 7.90 -9.39 -8.14
N GLU A 45 9.03 -9.91 -7.65
CA GLU A 45 9.36 -11.35 -7.68
C GLU A 45 8.34 -12.23 -6.92
N ARG A 46 7.56 -11.62 -6.03
CA ARG A 46 6.54 -12.32 -5.22
C ARG A 46 5.23 -12.52 -5.96
N ASN A 47 5.01 -11.86 -7.10
CA ASN A 47 3.78 -11.95 -7.90
C ASN A 47 2.52 -11.77 -7.03
N LEU A 48 2.47 -10.67 -6.27
CA LEU A 48 1.41 -10.43 -5.30
C LEU A 48 0.06 -10.19 -5.97
N ASP A 49 -1.02 -10.70 -5.39
CA ASP A 49 -2.37 -10.45 -5.89
C ASP A 49 -2.84 -9.03 -5.53
N TYR A 50 -2.54 -8.59 -4.30
CA TYR A 50 -2.97 -7.30 -3.81
C TYR A 50 -1.85 -6.58 -3.06
N ALA A 51 -1.77 -5.26 -3.25
CA ALA A 51 -0.99 -4.35 -2.41
C ALA A 51 -1.90 -3.25 -1.85
N VAL A 52 -1.83 -3.02 -0.54
CA VAL A 52 -2.60 -1.99 0.17
C VAL A 52 -1.63 -0.92 0.62
N LEU A 53 -1.70 0.26 0.00
CA LEU A 53 -0.69 1.33 0.15
C LEU A 53 -1.31 2.63 0.71
N PRO A 54 -0.67 3.27 1.70
CA PRO A 54 -1.11 4.56 2.21
C PRO A 54 -0.73 5.70 1.25
N MET A 55 -1.43 6.83 1.29
CA MET A 55 -1.19 7.93 0.34
C MET A 55 -1.61 9.30 0.90
N ASP A 56 -1.20 9.69 2.11
CA ASP A 56 -1.63 10.96 2.73
C ASP A 56 -0.64 12.14 2.67
N PHE A 57 0.62 11.93 2.26
CA PHE A 57 1.74 12.91 2.28
C PHE A 57 2.15 13.44 3.67
N THR A 58 1.28 13.41 4.68
CA THR A 58 1.58 14.02 5.99
C THR A 58 2.34 13.05 6.87
N TYR A 59 1.88 11.80 6.93
CA TYR A 59 2.48 10.73 7.73
C TYR A 59 3.04 9.62 6.84
N THR A 60 2.55 9.51 5.60
CA THR A 60 2.91 8.45 4.65
C THR A 60 3.31 9.01 3.29
N MET A 61 3.54 8.14 2.30
CA MET A 61 3.81 8.51 0.91
C MET A 61 2.84 9.55 0.34
N ASP A 62 3.34 10.40 -0.56
CA ASP A 62 2.49 11.21 -1.43
C ASP A 62 1.95 10.43 -2.62
N VAL A 63 1.13 11.07 -3.46
CA VAL A 63 0.51 10.40 -4.62
C VAL A 63 1.58 9.93 -5.64
N PRO A 64 2.50 10.79 -6.13
CA PRO A 64 3.59 10.36 -7.01
C PRO A 64 4.43 9.20 -6.45
N GLU A 65 4.80 9.25 -5.18
CA GLU A 65 5.57 8.21 -4.50
C GLU A 65 4.79 6.90 -4.40
N THR A 66 3.52 6.96 -4.03
CA THR A 66 2.64 5.78 -3.99
C THR A 66 2.53 5.12 -5.37
N ILE A 67 2.41 5.91 -6.44
CA ILE A 67 2.39 5.40 -7.83
C ILE A 67 3.71 4.73 -8.19
N ARG A 68 4.86 5.27 -7.78
CA ARG A 68 6.17 4.63 -8.00
C ARG A 68 6.26 3.30 -7.24
N CYS A 69 5.89 3.30 -5.96
CA CYS A 69 5.90 2.10 -5.13
C CYS A 69 4.97 1.02 -5.68
N ALA A 70 3.76 1.38 -6.11
CA ALA A 70 2.84 0.43 -6.76
C ALA A 70 3.46 -0.22 -8.01
N LYS A 71 4.24 0.53 -8.80
CA LYS A 71 4.95 0.00 -9.98
C LYS A 71 6.14 -0.89 -9.60
N LEU A 72 6.87 -0.57 -8.54
CA LEU A 72 7.97 -1.40 -8.03
C LEU A 72 7.46 -2.73 -7.46
N ILE A 73 6.32 -2.68 -6.77
CA ILE A 73 5.69 -3.86 -6.16
C ILE A 73 5.02 -4.74 -7.22
N ALA A 74 4.46 -4.13 -8.27
CA ALA A 74 3.84 -4.79 -9.41
C ALA A 74 2.77 -5.84 -9.03
N ALA A 75 1.97 -5.58 -7.98
CA ALA A 75 0.85 -6.44 -7.62
C ALA A 75 -0.26 -6.38 -8.68
N ASN A 76 -1.04 -7.46 -8.81
CA ASN A 76 -2.18 -7.52 -9.75
C ASN A 76 -3.19 -6.39 -9.49
N HIS A 77 -3.42 -6.07 -8.21
CA HIS A 77 -4.26 -4.98 -7.76
C HIS A 77 -3.59 -4.12 -6.70
N THR A 78 -3.74 -2.79 -6.79
CA THR A 78 -3.29 -1.85 -5.75
C THR A 78 -4.49 -1.09 -5.17
N ILE A 79 -4.64 -1.13 -3.85
CA ILE A 79 -5.73 -0.49 -3.11
C ILE A 79 -5.16 0.70 -2.32
N PRO A 80 -5.60 1.95 -2.60
CA PRO A 80 -5.17 3.12 -1.84
C PRO A 80 -5.92 3.18 -0.49
N VAL A 81 -5.18 3.39 0.58
CA VAL A 81 -5.70 3.63 1.95
C VAL A 81 -5.04 4.88 2.55
N HIS A 82 -5.40 5.23 3.78
CA HIS A 82 -4.77 6.31 4.56
C HIS A 82 -4.47 7.56 3.71
N MET A 83 -5.53 8.26 3.28
CA MET A 83 -5.45 9.31 2.24
C MET A 83 -5.62 10.73 2.77
N SER A 84 -6.25 10.91 3.92
CA SER A 84 -6.60 12.24 4.42
C SER A 84 -6.62 12.24 5.95
N PRO A 85 -5.65 12.90 6.60
CA PRO A 85 -5.62 12.99 8.05
C PRO A 85 -6.91 13.59 8.59
N GLY A 86 -7.49 12.96 9.61
CA GLY A 86 -8.73 13.41 10.24
C GLY A 86 -10.00 13.12 9.44
N LYS A 87 -9.92 12.41 8.30
CA LYS A 87 -11.09 11.91 7.56
C LYS A 87 -10.98 10.40 7.35
N LEU A 88 -12.13 9.74 7.29
CA LEU A 88 -12.18 8.31 7.04
C LEU A 88 -11.76 7.94 5.61
N PHE A 89 -12.09 8.78 4.63
CA PHE A 89 -11.87 8.48 3.21
C PHE A 89 -11.84 9.75 2.35
N ASP A 90 -11.09 9.71 1.26
CA ASP A 90 -11.01 10.79 0.27
C ASP A 90 -11.08 10.19 -1.15
N MET A 91 -12.25 10.32 -1.80
CA MET A 91 -12.49 9.79 -3.13
C MET A 91 -11.65 10.49 -4.21
N ASP A 92 -11.45 11.79 -4.08
CA ASP A 92 -10.71 12.55 -5.09
C ASP A 92 -9.23 12.25 -5.03
N ARG A 93 -8.70 11.93 -3.83
CA ARG A 93 -7.34 11.43 -3.69
C ARG A 93 -7.21 9.97 -4.14
N ALA A 94 -8.17 9.11 -3.82
CA ALA A 94 -8.17 7.70 -4.26
C ALA A 94 -8.07 7.58 -5.79
N LYS A 95 -8.83 8.40 -6.52
CA LYS A 95 -8.82 8.44 -7.99
C LYS A 95 -7.49 8.86 -8.61
N LYS A 96 -6.58 9.46 -7.82
CA LYS A 96 -5.25 9.85 -8.31
C LYS A 96 -4.28 8.67 -8.40
N LEU A 97 -4.60 7.52 -7.81
CA LEU A 97 -3.82 6.30 -7.98
C LEU A 97 -4.02 5.74 -9.41
N ALA A 98 -3.32 6.34 -10.36
CA ALA A 98 -3.43 6.02 -11.78
C ALA A 98 -2.41 4.95 -12.20
N VAL A 99 -2.65 3.70 -11.80
CA VAL A 99 -1.87 2.51 -12.20
C VAL A 99 -2.79 1.41 -12.72
N PRO A 100 -2.31 0.52 -13.62
CA PRO A 100 -3.04 -0.70 -13.94
C PRO A 100 -3.39 -1.48 -12.67
N GLY A 101 -4.61 -2.02 -12.58
CA GLY A 101 -5.04 -2.77 -11.40
C GLY A 101 -5.42 -1.92 -10.18
N ALA A 102 -5.41 -0.58 -10.27
CA ALA A 102 -5.90 0.27 -9.19
C ALA A 102 -7.35 -0.07 -8.81
N LEU A 103 -7.57 -0.41 -7.54
CA LEU A 103 -8.84 -0.90 -7.01
C LEU A 103 -9.25 -0.04 -5.82
N ILE A 104 -10.27 0.80 -6.00
CA ILE A 104 -10.81 1.63 -4.93
C ILE A 104 -11.83 0.82 -4.15
N VAL A 105 -11.59 0.64 -2.85
CA VAL A 105 -12.52 0.00 -1.90
C VAL A 105 -12.94 1.04 -0.88
N LYS A 106 -14.24 1.38 -0.82
CA LYS A 106 -14.74 2.38 0.14
C LYS A 106 -14.90 1.77 1.54
N PRO A 107 -14.91 2.59 2.61
CA PRO A 107 -15.23 2.11 3.95
C PRO A 107 -16.56 1.33 3.96
N GLY A 108 -16.52 0.11 4.51
CA GLY A 108 -17.67 -0.79 4.57
C GLY A 108 -17.90 -1.63 3.30
N GLU A 109 -17.16 -1.40 2.22
CA GLU A 109 -17.15 -2.29 1.07
C GLU A 109 -16.21 -3.49 1.33
N SER A 110 -16.44 -4.58 0.62
CA SER A 110 -15.60 -5.77 0.65
C SER A 110 -15.41 -6.29 -0.76
N ILE A 111 -14.23 -6.84 -1.02
CA ILE A 111 -13.90 -7.52 -2.26
C ILE A 111 -13.85 -9.02 -2.02
N ARG A 112 -14.12 -9.80 -3.06
CA ARG A 112 -13.91 -11.25 -3.02
C ARG A 112 -12.51 -11.54 -3.53
N LEU A 113 -11.77 -12.33 -2.75
CA LEU A 113 -10.43 -12.79 -3.05
C LEU A 113 -10.50 -14.17 -3.70
#